data_AF-A0A2D5JMJ1-F1
#
_entry.id   AF-A0A2D5JMJ1-F1
#
_cell.length_a   1.000
_cell.length_b   1.000
_cell.length_c   1.000
_cell.angle_alpha   90.00
_cell.angle_beta   90.00
_cell.angle_gamma   90.00
#
_symmetry.space_group_name_H-M   'P 1'
#
loop_
_entity.id
_entity.type
_entity.pdbx_description
1 polymer ?
#
loop_
_entity_poly.entity_id
_entity_poly.type
_entity_poly.pdbx_seq_one_letter_code
_entity_poly.pdbx_strand_id
1 'polypeptide(L)'
;MTPVKANDSSFYLKEMNEKLIFISSPQTQIELAEKREHEGEKFYFTKLIAGEKTALEYFKNKEYEKSLNTFLALQKKDSLDPTIQEWSLNRTGYKYLNANEFEKAKAIFKINIALYPEKSNVYNSMADTFKKENDTLNAIEYYEKSIAINPENRNSIKNLKKLRKGIEK
;
A
#
# COMPACT_ATOMS: atom_id res chain seq x y z
N MET A 1 14.31 16.49 15.27
CA MET A 1 13.13 16.48 16.16
C MET A 1 13.58 15.93 17.50
N THR A 2 13.47 16.72 18.57
CA THR A 2 13.85 16.31 19.93
C THR A 2 12.63 16.46 20.84
N PRO A 3 12.02 15.34 21.28
CA PRO A 3 10.90 15.40 22.22
C PRO A 3 11.32 16.04 23.55
N VAL A 4 10.45 16.86 24.13
CA VAL A 4 10.65 17.44 25.47
C VAL A 4 9.90 16.60 26.50
N LYS A 5 10.59 16.06 27.51
CA LYS A 5 9.94 15.32 28.60
C LYS A 5 9.02 16.27 29.38
N ALA A 6 7.72 15.95 29.41
CA ALA A 6 6.73 16.71 30.17
C ALA A 6 6.53 16.09 31.57
N ASN A 7 6.50 14.76 31.66
CA ASN A 7 6.55 13.99 32.90
C ASN A 7 7.04 12.56 32.62
N ASP A 8 6.94 11.65 33.59
CA ASP A 8 7.46 10.27 33.48
C ASP A 8 6.78 9.44 32.38
N SER A 9 5.54 9.78 32.02
CA SER A 9 4.76 9.04 31.03
C SER A 9 4.40 9.91 29.82
N SER A 10 4.96 11.11 29.67
CA SER A 10 4.59 11.96 28.53
C SER A 10 5.69 12.87 28.01
N PHE A 11 5.65 13.06 26.69
CA PHE A 11 6.61 13.84 25.94
C PHE A 11 5.87 14.78 24.99
N TYR A 12 6.37 16.00 24.86
CA TYR A 12 5.85 16.97 23.91
C TYR A 12 6.72 17.02 22.65
N LEU A 13 6.06 16.92 21.50
CA LEU A 13 6.64 17.02 20.16
C LEU A 13 6.20 18.35 19.56
N LYS A 14 7.09 19.35 19.63
CA LYS A 14 6.78 20.72 19.22
C LYS A 14 6.43 20.82 17.74
N GLU A 15 7.13 20.06 16.90
CA GLU A 15 6.95 20.06 15.45
C GLU A 15 5.59 19.48 15.02
N MET A 16 5.03 18.57 15.81
CA MET A 16 3.68 18.04 15.61
C MET A 16 2.62 18.84 16.36
N ASN A 17 3.03 19.75 17.25
CA ASN A 17 2.19 20.30 18.30
C ASN A 17 1.41 19.18 19.02
N GLU A 18 2.07 18.08 19.37
CA GLU A 18 1.42 16.94 20.02
C GLU A 18 2.07 16.56 21.34
N LYS A 19 1.26 16.08 22.29
CA LYS A 19 1.75 15.49 23.54
C LYS A 19 1.45 14.00 23.52
N LEU A 20 2.49 13.19 23.49
CA LEU A 20 2.41 11.74 23.54
C LEU A 20 2.32 11.28 24.99
N ILE A 21 1.34 10.42 25.31
CA ILE A 21 1.15 9.79 26.61
C ILE A 21 1.45 8.29 26.45
N PHE A 22 2.44 7.79 27.16
CA PHE A 22 2.84 6.39 27.17
C PHE A 22 2.08 5.64 28.26
N ILE A 23 1.30 4.64 27.84
CA ILE A 23 0.53 3.76 28.70
C ILE A 23 1.16 2.38 28.60
N SER A 24 1.56 1.77 29.73
CA SER A 24 2.31 0.51 29.73
C SER A 24 1.48 -0.72 30.13
N SER A 25 0.29 -0.55 30.70
CA SER A 25 -0.59 -1.63 31.19
C SER A 25 -2.04 -1.38 30.77
N PRO A 26 -2.79 -2.40 30.31
CA PRO A 26 -2.40 -3.80 30.15
C PRO A 26 -1.55 -4.08 28.89
N GLN A 27 -1.53 -3.15 27.94
CA GLN A 27 -0.73 -3.20 26.72
C GLN A 27 0.00 -1.88 26.52
N THR A 28 1.24 -1.95 26.01
CA THR A 28 1.98 -0.72 25.72
C THR A 28 1.36 0.01 24.52
N GLN A 29 0.96 1.26 24.73
CA GLN A 29 0.41 2.13 23.70
C GLN A 29 0.80 3.58 23.94
N ILE A 30 0.72 4.38 22.87
CA ILE A 30 0.83 5.84 22.93
C ILE A 30 -0.56 6.42 22.66
N GLU A 31 -1.02 7.29 23.53
CA GLU A 31 -2.22 8.10 23.34
C GLU A 31 -1.82 9.55 23.04
N LEU A 32 -2.49 10.21 22.10
CA LEU A 32 -2.36 11.68 21.97
C LEU A 32 -3.18 12.35 23.07
N ALA A 33 -2.57 13.31 23.78
CA ALA A 33 -3.30 14.10 24.76
C ALA A 33 -4.44 14.88 24.09
N GLU A 34 -5.61 14.87 24.72
CA GLU A 34 -6.83 15.52 24.22
C GLU A 34 -6.62 17.02 23.94
N LYS A 35 -7.10 17.47 22.78
CA LYS A 35 -7.08 18.87 22.36
C LYS A 35 -8.33 19.24 21.57
N ARG A 36 -8.57 20.55 21.46
CA ARG A 36 -9.67 21.11 20.66
C ARG A 36 -9.56 20.71 19.19
N GLU A 37 -8.34 20.69 18.67
CA GLU A 37 -8.01 20.35 17.28
C GLU A 37 -8.28 18.87 16.94
N HIS A 38 -8.44 18.00 17.93
CA HIS A 38 -8.83 16.60 17.71
C HIS A 38 -10.35 16.42 17.60
N GLU A 39 -11.14 17.47 17.83
CA GLU A 39 -12.61 17.44 17.73
C GLU A 39 -13.28 16.31 18.54
N GLY A 40 -12.64 15.90 19.65
CA GLY A 40 -13.10 14.82 20.51
C GLY A 40 -12.66 13.41 20.08
N GLU A 41 -11.94 13.28 18.96
CA GLU A 41 -11.33 12.02 18.55
C GLU A 41 -10.15 11.64 19.45
N LYS A 42 -9.99 10.33 19.70
CA LYS A 42 -8.87 9.79 20.46
C LYS A 42 -7.98 8.94 19.57
N PHE A 43 -6.68 9.23 19.62
CA PHE A 43 -5.68 8.55 18.81
C PHE A 43 -4.85 7.62 19.70
N TYR A 44 -4.87 6.33 19.36
CA TYR A 44 -4.10 5.28 20.04
C TYR A 44 -3.13 4.62 19.06
N PHE A 45 -1.86 4.57 19.43
CA PHE A 45 -0.82 3.83 18.72
C PHE A 45 -0.36 2.66 19.58
N THR A 46 -0.90 1.49 19.31
CA THR A 46 -0.52 0.27 20.01
C THR A 46 0.88 -0.16 19.57
N LYS A 47 1.75 -0.45 20.55
CA LYS A 47 3.07 -1.01 20.26
C LYS A 47 2.90 -2.44 19.74
N LEU A 48 3.49 -2.73 18.59
CA LEU A 48 3.57 -4.09 18.05
C LEU A 48 4.29 -5.02 19.03
N ILE A 49 3.91 -6.29 19.03
CA ILE A 49 4.60 -7.30 19.84
C ILE A 49 6.01 -7.50 19.28
N ALA A 50 6.97 -7.83 20.14
CA ALA A 50 8.34 -8.07 19.70
C ALA A 50 8.37 -9.15 18.59
N GLY A 51 9.00 -8.83 17.46
CA GLY A 51 9.11 -9.71 16.29
C GLY A 51 7.95 -9.60 15.29
N GLU A 52 6.86 -8.92 15.64
CA GLU A 52 5.81 -8.55 14.70
C GLU A 52 6.31 -7.46 13.75
N LYS A 53 5.97 -7.60 12.47
CA LYS A 53 6.34 -6.66 11.40
C LYS A 53 5.09 -6.13 10.75
N THR A 54 5.13 -4.84 10.38
CA THR A 54 4.10 -4.23 9.54
C THR A 54 4.10 -4.83 8.12
N ALA A 55 3.00 -4.60 7.39
CA ALA A 55 2.90 -5.02 5.99
C ALA A 55 4.05 -4.45 5.13
N LEU A 56 4.46 -3.21 5.39
CA LEU A 56 5.57 -2.55 4.70
C LEU A 56 6.94 -3.10 5.09
N GLU A 57 7.14 -3.53 6.33
CA GLU A 57 8.39 -4.19 6.75
C GLU A 57 8.54 -5.56 6.08
N TYR A 58 7.48 -6.37 6.05
CA TYR A 58 7.48 -7.60 5.27
C TYR A 58 7.79 -7.35 3.79
N PHE A 59 7.19 -6.30 3.21
CA PHE A 59 7.45 -5.92 1.83
C PHE A 59 8.93 -5.57 1.60
N LYS A 60 9.52 -4.75 2.46
CA LYS A 60 10.94 -4.35 2.37
C LYS A 60 11.88 -5.54 2.50
N ASN A 61 11.52 -6.53 3.30
CA ASN A 61 12.26 -7.78 3.47
C ASN A 61 12.01 -8.80 2.34
N LYS A 62 11.26 -8.43 1.30
CA LYS A 62 10.81 -9.33 0.22
C LYS A 62 9.95 -10.52 0.68
N GLU A 63 9.37 -10.43 1.87
CA GLU A 63 8.43 -11.42 2.42
C GLU A 63 7.02 -11.12 1.88
N TYR A 64 6.84 -11.13 0.55
CA TYR A 64 5.64 -10.57 -0.11
C TYR A 64 4.32 -11.24 0.25
N GLU A 65 4.30 -12.56 0.47
CA GLU A 65 3.07 -13.25 0.89
C GLU A 65 2.65 -12.84 2.31
N LYS A 66 3.61 -12.66 3.23
CA LYS A 66 3.33 -12.13 4.56
C LYS A 66 2.85 -10.69 4.47
N SER A 67 3.50 -9.86 3.65
CA SER A 67 3.09 -8.48 3.38
C SER A 67 1.65 -8.41 2.90
N LEU A 68 1.29 -9.22 1.89
CA LEU A 68 -0.07 -9.31 1.36
C LEU A 68 -1.09 -9.68 2.43
N ASN A 69 -0.82 -10.73 3.22
CA ASN A 69 -1.71 -11.15 4.28
C ASN A 69 -1.89 -10.06 5.35
N THR A 70 -0.83 -9.34 5.70
CA THR A 70 -0.92 -8.21 6.64
C THR A 70 -1.70 -7.04 6.05
N PHE A 71 -1.57 -6.73 4.76
CA PHE A 71 -2.39 -5.71 4.08
C PHE A 71 -3.87 -6.08 4.07
N LEU A 72 -4.21 -7.35 3.80
CA LEU A 72 -5.58 -7.84 3.84
C LEU A 72 -6.18 -7.81 5.25
N ALA A 73 -5.38 -8.17 6.26
CA ALA A 73 -5.78 -8.05 7.67
C ALA A 73 -6.00 -6.58 8.06
N LEU A 74 -5.14 -5.68 7.58
CA LEU A 74 -5.28 -4.24 7.80
C LEU A 74 -6.57 -3.72 7.18
N GLN A 75 -6.88 -4.07 5.93
CA GLN A 75 -8.14 -3.67 5.28
C GLN A 75 -9.38 -4.13 6.04
N LYS A 76 -9.36 -5.35 6.60
CA LYS A 76 -10.47 -5.85 7.42
C LYS A 76 -10.63 -5.09 8.74
N LYS A 77 -9.52 -4.63 9.31
CA LYS A 77 -9.50 -3.90 10.58
C LYS A 77 -9.87 -2.42 10.39
N ASP A 78 -9.31 -1.80 9.36
CA ASP A 78 -9.48 -0.40 9.00
C ASP A 78 -9.43 -0.26 7.47
N SER A 79 -10.60 -0.31 6.85
CA SER A 79 -10.71 -0.19 5.39
C SER A 79 -10.41 1.21 4.86
N LEU A 80 -10.31 2.22 5.73
CA LEU A 80 -10.03 3.61 5.37
C LEU A 80 -8.56 3.99 5.59
N ASP A 81 -7.74 3.04 6.07
CA ASP A 81 -6.32 3.28 6.33
C ASP A 81 -5.63 3.87 5.08
N PRO A 82 -4.94 5.02 5.21
CA PRO A 82 -4.34 5.71 4.05
C PRO A 82 -3.23 4.91 3.37
N THR A 83 -2.63 3.93 4.06
CA THR A 83 -1.56 3.08 3.54
C THR A 83 -2.07 2.00 2.57
N ILE A 84 -3.37 1.71 2.60
CA ILE A 84 -3.98 0.69 1.75
C ILE A 84 -4.75 1.28 0.56
N GLN A 85 -4.78 2.60 0.41
CA GLN A 85 -5.51 3.26 -0.68
C GLN A 85 -4.98 2.85 -2.06
N GLU A 86 -5.91 2.46 -2.95
CA GLU A 86 -5.61 1.98 -4.32
C GLU A 86 -4.59 2.87 -5.05
N TRP A 87 -4.85 4.18 -5.10
CA TRP A 87 -4.00 5.13 -5.83
C TRP A 87 -2.60 5.27 -5.21
N SER A 88 -2.48 5.13 -3.88
CA SER A 88 -1.20 5.24 -3.16
C SER A 88 -0.32 4.02 -3.42
N LEU A 89 -0.92 2.82 -3.36
CA LEU A 89 -0.28 1.57 -3.74
C LEU A 89 0.10 1.59 -5.23
N ASN A 90 -0.79 2.07 -6.09
CA ASN A 90 -0.54 2.21 -7.51
C ASN A 90 0.66 3.12 -7.79
N ARG A 91 0.70 4.32 -7.18
CA ARG A 91 1.82 5.25 -7.28
C ARG A 91 3.13 4.62 -6.81
N THR A 92 3.09 3.80 -5.75
CA THR A 92 4.26 3.08 -5.25
C THR A 92 4.74 2.03 -6.25
N GLY A 93 3.82 1.27 -6.87
CA GLY A 93 4.15 0.33 -7.93
C GLY A 93 4.79 0.99 -9.14
N TYR A 94 4.28 2.14 -9.59
CA TYR A 94 4.89 2.88 -10.68
C TYR A 94 6.28 3.44 -10.34
N LYS A 95 6.56 3.78 -9.07
CA LYS A 95 7.93 4.12 -8.64
C LYS A 95 8.89 2.95 -8.85
N TYR A 96 8.53 1.75 -8.41
CA TYR A 96 9.35 0.55 -8.61
C TYR A 96 9.47 0.19 -10.10
N LEU A 97 8.38 0.28 -10.85
CA LEU A 97 8.37 0.02 -12.29
C LEU A 97 9.30 0.99 -13.03
N ASN A 98 9.27 2.27 -12.70
CA ASN A 98 10.15 3.29 -13.29
C ASN A 98 11.62 3.06 -12.94
N ALA A 99 11.90 2.51 -11.76
CA ALA A 99 13.23 2.07 -11.34
C ALA A 99 13.66 0.70 -11.91
N ASN A 100 12.83 0.06 -12.74
CA ASN A 100 13.04 -1.31 -13.26
C ASN A 100 13.13 -2.38 -12.16
N GLU A 101 12.58 -2.10 -10.97
CA GLU A 101 12.48 -3.06 -9.87
C GLU A 101 11.22 -3.94 -10.05
N PHE A 102 11.22 -4.76 -11.11
CA PHE A 102 10.03 -5.50 -11.56
C PHE A 102 9.45 -6.43 -10.49
N GLU A 103 10.30 -7.08 -9.68
CA GLU A 103 9.88 -7.95 -8.57
C GLU A 103 9.00 -7.18 -7.57
N LYS A 104 9.46 -6.00 -7.13
CA LYS A 104 8.71 -5.15 -6.20
C LYS A 104 7.47 -4.54 -6.84
N ALA A 105 7.54 -4.13 -8.10
CA ALA A 105 6.40 -3.62 -8.84
C ALA A 105 5.28 -4.68 -8.92
N LYS A 106 5.60 -5.92 -9.32
CA LYS A 106 4.65 -7.03 -9.34
C LYS A 106 4.09 -7.32 -7.95
N ALA A 107 4.93 -7.34 -6.92
CA ALA A 107 4.48 -7.59 -5.54
C ALA A 107 3.46 -6.55 -5.05
N ILE A 108 3.71 -5.25 -5.27
CA ILE A 108 2.79 -4.21 -4.79
C ILE A 108 1.52 -4.12 -5.64
N PHE A 109 1.61 -4.38 -6.96
CA PHE A 109 0.42 -4.48 -7.80
C PHE A 109 -0.42 -5.72 -7.48
N LYS A 110 0.20 -6.85 -7.08
CA LYS A 110 -0.51 -8.03 -6.57
C LYS A 110 -1.29 -7.69 -5.29
N ILE A 111 -0.69 -6.94 -4.37
CA ILE A 111 -1.36 -6.42 -3.18
C ILE A 111 -2.54 -5.53 -3.58
N ASN A 112 -2.34 -4.60 -4.51
CA ASN A 112 -3.40 -3.69 -4.97
C ASN A 112 -4.57 -4.45 -5.62
N ILE A 113 -4.29 -5.48 -6.43
CA ILE A 113 -5.31 -6.38 -7.00
C ILE A 113 -6.11 -7.07 -5.90
N ALA A 114 -5.44 -7.61 -4.88
CA ALA A 114 -6.13 -8.32 -3.80
C ALA A 114 -7.04 -7.40 -2.98
N LEU A 115 -6.65 -6.13 -2.81
CA LEU A 115 -7.42 -5.13 -2.07
C LEU A 115 -8.55 -4.52 -2.89
N TYR A 116 -8.40 -4.44 -4.21
CA TYR A 116 -9.35 -3.80 -5.13
C TYR A 116 -9.60 -4.62 -6.41
N PRO A 117 -10.11 -5.87 -6.29
CA PRO A 117 -10.23 -6.78 -7.43
C PRO A 117 -11.21 -6.32 -8.52
N GLU A 118 -12.10 -5.38 -8.20
CA GLU A 118 -13.10 -4.80 -9.13
C GLU A 118 -12.59 -3.54 -9.86
N LYS A 119 -11.35 -3.10 -9.63
CA LYS A 119 -10.81 -1.89 -10.25
C LYS A 119 -9.92 -2.25 -11.44
N SER A 120 -10.39 -1.97 -12.65
CA SER A 120 -9.61 -2.24 -13.88
C SER A 120 -8.18 -1.68 -13.87
N ASN A 121 -7.95 -0.54 -13.21
CA ASN A 121 -6.64 0.12 -13.12
C ASN A 121 -5.54 -0.76 -12.50
N VAL A 122 -5.89 -1.61 -11.53
CA VAL A 122 -4.90 -2.46 -10.84
C VAL A 122 -4.35 -3.57 -11.76
N TYR A 123 -5.20 -4.12 -12.65
CA TYR A 123 -4.79 -5.09 -13.66
C TYR A 123 -4.05 -4.42 -14.81
N ASN A 124 -4.46 -3.21 -15.23
CA ASN A 124 -3.73 -2.42 -16.21
C ASN A 124 -2.28 -2.15 -15.75
N SER A 125 -2.08 -1.86 -14.47
CA SER A 125 -0.75 -1.55 -13.91
C SER A 125 0.13 -2.79 -13.77
N MET A 126 -0.45 -3.95 -13.45
CA MET A 126 0.24 -5.24 -13.53
C MET A 126 0.65 -5.57 -14.98
N ALA A 127 -0.24 -5.35 -15.95
CA ALA A 127 0.06 -5.54 -17.38
C ALA A 127 1.17 -4.62 -17.88
N ASP A 128 1.18 -3.35 -17.46
CA ASP A 128 2.27 -2.40 -17.76
C ASP A 128 3.62 -2.90 -17.21
N THR A 129 3.60 -3.60 -16.08
CA THR A 129 4.80 -4.22 -15.50
C THR A 129 5.34 -5.35 -16.37
N PHE A 130 4.50 -6.33 -16.70
CA PHE A 130 4.89 -7.44 -17.58
C PHE A 130 5.33 -6.94 -18.97
N LYS A 131 4.63 -5.95 -19.52
CA LYS A 131 5.01 -5.31 -20.80
C LYS A 131 6.42 -4.73 -20.74
N LYS A 132 6.79 -4.06 -19.64
CA LYS A 132 8.12 -3.46 -19.47
C LYS A 132 9.21 -4.50 -19.21
N GLU A 133 8.85 -5.64 -18.61
CA GLU A 133 9.70 -6.82 -18.45
C GLU A 133 9.84 -7.65 -19.75
N ASN A 134 9.16 -7.24 -20.84
CA ASN A 134 9.04 -7.96 -22.12
C ASN A 134 8.29 -9.31 -22.04
N ASP A 135 7.60 -9.56 -20.94
CA ASP A 135 6.70 -10.71 -20.80
C ASP A 135 5.36 -10.39 -21.48
N THR A 136 5.33 -10.63 -22.79
CA THR A 136 4.19 -10.26 -23.63
C THR A 136 2.96 -11.11 -23.33
N LEU A 137 3.14 -12.39 -22.95
CA LEU A 137 2.03 -13.29 -22.65
C LEU A 137 1.27 -12.82 -21.42
N ASN A 138 1.97 -12.58 -20.30
CA ASN A 138 1.32 -12.08 -19.08
C ASN A 138 0.79 -10.65 -19.27
N ALA A 139 1.48 -9.80 -20.04
CA ALA A 139 0.97 -8.45 -20.32
C ALA A 139 -0.40 -8.50 -21.03
N ILE A 140 -0.56 -9.35 -22.03
CA ILE A 140 -1.83 -9.55 -22.74
C ILE A 140 -2.92 -10.02 -21.78
N GLU A 141 -2.65 -11.05 -20.97
CA GLU A 141 -3.61 -11.60 -20.02
C GLU A 141 -4.14 -10.52 -19.05
N TYR A 142 -3.25 -9.72 -18.45
CA TYR A 142 -3.66 -8.70 -17.49
C TYR A 142 -4.35 -7.50 -18.15
N TYR A 143 -4.00 -7.12 -19.39
CA TYR A 143 -4.77 -6.12 -20.13
C TYR A 143 -6.18 -6.62 -20.45
N GLU A 144 -6.34 -7.89 -20.81
CA GLU A 144 -7.65 -8.50 -21.06
C GLU A 144 -8.50 -8.50 -19.78
N LYS A 145 -7.94 -8.88 -18.63
CA LYS A 145 -8.62 -8.77 -17.33
C LYS A 145 -9.05 -7.33 -17.03
N SER A 146 -8.19 -6.35 -17.28
CA SER A 146 -8.53 -4.93 -17.12
C SER A 146 -9.71 -4.51 -18.01
N ILE A 147 -9.77 -4.99 -19.25
CA ILE A 147 -10.84 -4.65 -20.21
C ILE A 147 -12.14 -5.37 -19.86
N ALA A 148 -12.06 -6.61 -19.37
CA ALA A 148 -13.23 -7.36 -18.91
C ALA A 148 -13.94 -6.64 -17.75
N ILE A 149 -13.18 -6.01 -16.84
CA ILE A 149 -13.72 -5.24 -15.73
C ILE A 149 -14.21 -3.85 -16.17
N ASN A 150 -13.44 -3.17 -17.03
CA ASN A 150 -13.83 -1.90 -17.61
C ASN A 150 -13.54 -1.86 -19.11
N PRO A 151 -14.56 -2.10 -19.96
CA PRO A 151 -14.43 -2.06 -21.41
C PRO A 151 -13.95 -0.71 -21.95
N GLU A 152 -14.05 0.37 -21.19
CA GLU A 152 -13.60 1.71 -21.60
C GLU A 152 -12.17 2.05 -21.17
N ASN A 153 -11.42 1.10 -20.60
CA ASN A 153 -10.02 1.34 -20.22
C ASN A 153 -9.13 1.52 -21.45
N ARG A 154 -9.04 2.77 -21.92
CA ARG A 154 -8.31 3.16 -23.14
C ARG A 154 -6.83 2.78 -23.10
N ASN A 155 -6.19 2.82 -21.93
CA ASN A 155 -4.78 2.43 -21.80
C ASN A 155 -4.62 0.93 -22.08
N SER A 156 -5.44 0.08 -21.47
CA SER A 156 -5.42 -1.37 -21.70
C SER A 156 -5.72 -1.72 -23.16
N ILE A 157 -6.76 -1.14 -23.77
CA ILE A 157 -7.13 -1.36 -25.18
C ILE A 157 -5.97 -1.02 -26.11
N LYS A 158 -5.37 0.18 -25.92
CA LYS A 158 -4.27 0.67 -26.76
C LYS A 158 -3.06 -0.26 -26.68
N ASN A 159 -2.65 -0.67 -25.49
CA ASN A 159 -1.48 -1.51 -25.31
C ASN A 159 -1.72 -2.95 -25.80
N LEU A 160 -2.89 -3.53 -25.52
CA LEU A 160 -3.26 -4.86 -26.01
C LEU A 160 -3.22 -4.93 -27.54
N LYS A 161 -3.80 -3.92 -28.23
CA LYS A 161 -3.75 -3.82 -29.70
C LYS A 161 -2.31 -3.74 -30.22
N LYS A 162 -1.43 -2.99 -29.55
CA LYS A 162 -0.03 -2.86 -29.94
C LYS A 162 0.73 -4.19 -29.79
N LEU A 163 0.50 -4.90 -28.68
CA LEU A 163 1.16 -6.18 -28.41
C LEU A 163 0.73 -7.26 -29.41
N ARG A 164 -0.58 -7.41 -29.67
CA ARG A 164 -1.08 -8.40 -30.66
C ARG A 164 -0.53 -8.16 -32.07
N LYS A 165 -0.50 -6.90 -32.53
CA LYS A 165 0.11 -6.55 -33.82
C LYS A 165 1.61 -6.86 -33.89
N GLY A 166 2.31 -6.86 -32.76
CA GLY A 166 3.73 -7.23 -32.67
C GLY A 166 3.98 -8.72 -32.84
N ILE A 167 2.99 -9.57 -32.53
CA ILE A 167 3.07 -11.03 -32.65
C ILE A 167 2.84 -11.49 -34.10
N GLU A 168 2.03 -10.75 -34.86
CA GLU A 168 1.67 -11.06 -36.26
C GLU A 168 2.77 -10.71 -37.28
N LYS A 169 3.92 -10.19 -36.84
CA LYS A 169 5.06 -9.79 -37.69
C LYS A 169 6.23 -10.74 -37.52
#